data_AF-A0A7W0J471-F1
#
_entry.id   AF-A0A7W0J471-F1
#
_cell.length_a   1.000
_cell.length_b   1.000
_cell.length_c   1.000
_cell.angle_alpha   90.00
_cell.angle_beta   90.00
_cell.angle_gamma   90.00
#
_symmetry.space_group_name_H-M   'P 1'
#
loop_
_entity.id
_entity.type
_entity.pdbx_description
1 polymer ?
#
loop_
_entity_poly.entity_id
_entity_poly.type
_entity_poly.pdbx_seq_one_letter_code
_entity_poly.pdbx_strand_id
1 'polypeptide(L)'
;MLKLKPFRPFVYGGTKDKSAFIAPPYDIINSSLQKELYLKNPYNVIRLILGRKYAGDFALRNGYTRAADFFKKWIAQKIITDAPGGVFILKQNFMLEGKKYRRMGVVARLDWSGTSGESIIPHEKTYRKHRVDRSRLLQKLPLNFSPVFLITEGVSGRIKKAAASALKEAVYSAPGEKGVLYRVPDILVPGLLSFLGGKKFVIADGHHRLRVSKENFTGDPSAGFLMVYICDFSDEGCVILSHADRKTPLDKNVIREVLKTGKLMKQKSTFFWPKLPSGLLMHPIKEMSDDK
;
A
#
# COMPACT_ATOMS: atom_id res chain seq x y z
N MET A 1 -13.32 -16.51 -2.60
CA MET A 1 -12.38 -16.34 -1.47
C MET A 1 -11.20 -15.51 -1.92
N LEU A 2 -10.64 -14.70 -1.01
CA LEU A 2 -9.44 -13.92 -1.25
C LEU A 2 -8.21 -14.83 -1.16
N LYS A 3 -7.29 -14.78 -2.13
CA LYS A 3 -6.04 -15.56 -2.09
C LYS A 3 -4.90 -14.67 -1.64
N LEU A 4 -4.39 -14.95 -0.44
CA LEU A 4 -3.25 -14.24 0.15
C LEU A 4 -2.05 -15.18 0.25
N LYS A 5 -0.86 -14.64 -0.02
CA LYS A 5 0.43 -15.33 0.08
C LYS A 5 1.43 -14.46 0.85
N PRO A 6 2.45 -15.06 1.50
CA PRO A 6 3.64 -14.32 1.87
C PRO A 6 4.35 -13.80 0.61
N PHE A 7 5.25 -12.84 0.78
CA PHE A 7 6.06 -12.29 -0.31
C PHE A 7 7.45 -11.87 0.17
N ARG A 8 8.39 -11.86 -0.78
CA ARG A 8 9.74 -11.30 -0.61
C ARG A 8 9.71 -9.83 -1.03
N PRO A 9 9.74 -8.87 -0.09
CA PRO A 9 9.77 -7.46 -0.46
C PRO A 9 11.20 -7.02 -0.80
N PHE A 10 11.27 -5.97 -1.62
CA PHE A 10 12.38 -5.04 -1.58
C PHE A 10 12.19 -4.03 -0.46
N VAL A 11 13.28 -3.69 0.22
CA VAL A 11 13.34 -2.72 1.32
C VAL A 11 14.56 -1.83 1.15
N TYR A 12 14.55 -0.63 1.74
CA TYR A 12 15.79 0.13 1.88
C TYR A 12 16.75 -0.62 2.82
N GLY A 13 18.02 -0.75 2.43
CA GLY A 13 19.08 -1.34 3.25
C GLY A 13 19.49 -0.43 4.42
N GLY A 14 20.41 -0.92 5.26
CA GLY A 14 21.02 -0.13 6.34
C GLY A 14 20.10 0.07 7.55
N THR A 15 19.69 1.31 7.82
CA THR A 15 19.00 1.69 9.06
C THR A 15 17.59 1.12 9.17
N LYS A 16 17.14 0.74 10.38
CA LYS A 16 15.73 0.36 10.64
C LYS A 16 14.78 1.55 10.56
N ASP A 17 15.26 2.79 10.70
CA ASP A 17 14.44 3.98 10.53
C ASP A 17 14.32 4.36 9.05
N LYS A 18 13.11 4.27 8.50
CA LYS A 18 12.81 4.52 7.10
C LYS A 18 12.28 5.93 6.82
N SER A 19 12.21 6.79 7.83
CA SER A 19 11.60 8.13 7.75
C SER A 19 12.13 8.98 6.60
N ALA A 20 13.43 8.92 6.32
CA ALA A 20 14.08 9.69 5.27
C ALA A 20 13.74 9.21 3.85
N PHE A 21 13.43 7.92 3.69
CA PHE A 21 13.29 7.28 2.38
C PHE A 21 11.84 7.15 1.90
N ILE A 22 10.88 7.21 2.81
CA ILE A 22 9.45 7.08 2.47
C ILE A 22 8.82 8.41 2.04
N ALA A 23 7.66 8.31 1.41
CA ALA A 23 6.80 9.44 1.07
C ALA A 23 5.33 9.07 1.33
N PRO A 24 4.42 10.05 1.45
CA PRO A 24 2.98 9.77 1.38
C PRO A 24 2.60 9.16 0.02
N PRO A 25 1.38 8.63 -0.16
CA PRO A 25 0.90 8.22 -1.48
C PRO A 25 0.95 9.34 -2.50
N TYR A 26 1.36 9.02 -3.73
CA TYR A 26 1.54 9.96 -4.84
C TYR A 26 0.33 10.88 -5.11
N ASP A 27 -0.89 10.40 -4.87
CA ASP A 27 -2.15 11.09 -5.15
C ASP A 27 -2.46 12.24 -4.18
N ILE A 28 -1.70 12.35 -3.08
CA ILE A 28 -1.79 13.48 -2.15
C ILE A 28 -0.55 14.38 -2.17
N ILE A 29 0.41 14.13 -3.07
CA ILE A 29 1.63 14.92 -3.19
C ILE A 29 1.42 16.06 -4.18
N ASN A 30 1.54 17.29 -3.70
CA ASN A 30 1.58 18.49 -4.54
C ASN A 30 3.02 18.85 -4.95
N SER A 31 3.19 19.85 -5.81
CA SER A 31 4.50 20.27 -6.33
C SER A 31 5.46 20.78 -5.24
N SER A 32 4.96 21.42 -4.17
CA SER A 32 5.82 21.87 -3.05
C SER A 32 6.36 20.68 -2.28
N LEU A 33 5.47 19.78 -1.86
CA LEU A 33 5.83 18.57 -1.12
C LEU A 33 6.74 17.67 -1.97
N GLN A 34 6.54 17.59 -3.28
CA GLN A 34 7.46 16.89 -4.16
C GLN A 34 8.87 17.49 -4.07
N LYS A 35 9.01 18.82 -4.13
CA LYS A 35 10.33 19.48 -4.01
C LYS A 35 10.97 19.19 -2.65
N GLU A 36 10.22 19.32 -1.56
CA GLU A 36 10.67 19.02 -0.20
C GLU A 36 11.15 17.58 -0.07
N LEU A 37 10.39 16.60 -0.56
CA LEU A 37 10.77 15.17 -0.52
C LEU A 37 12.02 14.88 -1.34
N TYR A 38 12.22 15.59 -2.45
CA TYR A 38 13.45 15.47 -3.26
C TYR A 38 14.69 16.00 -2.53
N LEU A 39 14.53 17.04 -1.70
CA LEU A 39 15.58 17.63 -0.88
C LEU A 39 15.83 16.82 0.41
N LYS A 40 14.78 16.18 0.95
CA LYS A 40 14.83 15.41 2.20
C LYS A 40 15.90 14.31 2.18
N ASN A 41 15.98 13.55 1.09
CA ASN A 41 16.98 12.51 0.92
C ASN A 41 17.20 12.17 -0.57
N PRO A 42 18.45 11.96 -1.03
CA PRO A 42 18.72 11.56 -2.42
C PRO A 42 18.08 10.22 -2.81
N TYR A 43 17.77 9.37 -1.84
CA TYR A 43 17.13 8.05 -2.02
C TYR A 43 15.68 8.03 -1.57
N ASN A 44 15.02 9.19 -1.48
CA ASN A 44 13.59 9.23 -1.19
C ASN A 44 12.77 8.61 -2.33
N VAL A 45 11.80 7.75 -1.97
CA VAL A 45 10.94 6.99 -2.88
C VAL A 45 10.15 7.89 -3.84
N ILE A 46 10.03 9.19 -3.56
CA ILE A 46 9.45 10.18 -4.49
C ILE A 46 10.04 10.07 -5.91
N ARG A 47 11.32 9.74 -6.03
CA ARG A 47 12.01 9.55 -7.32
C ARG A 47 11.50 8.34 -8.10
N LEU A 48 10.92 7.35 -7.41
CA LEU A 48 10.34 6.14 -7.98
C LEU A 48 8.83 6.26 -8.21
N ILE A 49 8.10 6.98 -7.33
CA ILE A 49 6.63 7.04 -7.40
C ILE A 49 6.07 8.26 -8.11
N LEU A 50 6.81 9.38 -8.15
CA LEU A 50 6.38 10.65 -8.73
C LEU A 50 7.61 11.47 -9.14
N GLY A 51 8.25 11.05 -10.24
CA GLY A 51 9.42 11.68 -10.82
C GLY A 51 9.19 13.15 -11.23
N ARG A 52 10.20 14.01 -11.10
CA ARG A 52 10.16 15.38 -11.67
C ARG A 52 10.04 15.32 -13.19
N LYS A 53 9.29 16.27 -13.74
CA LYS A 53 9.21 16.54 -15.17
C LYS A 53 10.18 17.67 -15.51
N TYR A 54 10.89 17.56 -16.63
CA TYR A 54 11.85 18.58 -17.08
C TYR A 54 11.45 19.12 -18.45
N ALA A 55 11.81 20.38 -18.72
CA ALA A 55 11.74 20.96 -20.06
C ALA A 55 12.75 20.20 -20.93
N GLY A 56 12.26 19.38 -21.86
CA GLY A 56 13.06 18.43 -22.64
C GLY A 56 12.75 16.95 -22.37
N ASP A 57 11.79 16.63 -21.51
CA ASP A 57 11.28 15.25 -21.43
C ASP A 57 10.59 14.84 -22.73
N PHE A 58 10.91 13.64 -23.22
CA PHE A 58 10.31 13.03 -24.40
C PHE A 58 9.98 11.55 -24.18
N ALA A 59 9.54 10.84 -25.22
CA ALA A 59 9.02 9.47 -25.10
C ALA A 59 10.02 8.50 -24.44
N LEU A 60 11.31 8.55 -24.80
CA LEU A 60 12.34 7.65 -24.27
C LEU A 60 12.99 8.17 -22.97
N ARG A 61 12.93 9.47 -22.70
CA ARG A 61 13.50 10.08 -21.50
C ARG A 61 12.50 10.95 -20.76
N ASN A 62 11.96 10.44 -19.66
CA ASN A 62 10.98 11.13 -18.83
C ASN A 62 11.01 10.61 -17.37
N GLY A 63 10.08 11.08 -16.55
CA GLY A 63 9.99 10.70 -15.14
C GLY A 63 9.88 9.19 -14.90
N TYR A 64 9.23 8.44 -15.80
CA TYR A 64 9.04 6.99 -15.65
C TYR A 64 10.32 6.22 -15.97
N THR A 65 11.02 6.59 -17.04
CA THR A 65 12.29 5.93 -17.39
C THR A 65 13.37 6.27 -16.36
N ARG A 66 13.39 7.50 -15.84
CA ARG A 66 14.24 7.87 -14.69
C ARG A 66 13.93 7.05 -13.43
N ALA A 67 12.65 6.79 -13.14
CA ALA A 67 12.28 5.95 -11.99
C ALA A 67 12.86 4.54 -12.11
N ALA A 68 12.77 3.93 -13.30
CA ALA A 68 13.37 2.62 -13.56
C ALA A 68 14.91 2.64 -13.41
N ASP A 69 15.58 3.67 -13.95
CA ASP A 69 17.04 3.84 -13.80
C ASP A 69 17.45 4.01 -12.34
N PHE A 70 16.72 4.83 -11.57
CA PHE A 70 16.98 5.01 -10.14
C PHE A 70 16.83 3.68 -9.40
N PHE A 71 15.75 2.93 -9.64
CA PHE A 71 15.55 1.64 -8.99
C PHE A 71 16.69 0.67 -9.32
N LYS A 72 17.06 0.52 -10.59
CA LYS A 72 18.20 -0.32 -11.01
C LYS A 72 19.50 0.09 -10.33
N LYS A 73 19.79 1.40 -10.31
CA LYS A 73 20.97 1.95 -9.64
C LYS A 73 20.94 1.68 -8.13
N TRP A 74 19.81 1.87 -7.47
CA TRP A 74 19.68 1.68 -6.02
C TRP A 74 19.79 0.21 -5.61
N ILE A 75 19.35 -0.73 -6.44
CA ILE A 75 19.60 -2.16 -6.26
C ILE A 75 21.09 -2.46 -6.40
N ALA A 76 21.74 -2.00 -7.47
CA ALA A 76 23.17 -2.23 -7.70
C ALA A 76 24.05 -1.66 -6.58
N GLN A 77 23.63 -0.54 -5.98
CA GLN A 77 24.31 0.11 -4.87
C GLN A 77 23.90 -0.43 -3.48
N LYS A 78 23.05 -1.48 -3.41
CA LYS A 78 22.50 -2.04 -2.16
C LYS A 78 21.77 -1.03 -1.27
N ILE A 79 21.31 0.08 -1.86
CA ILE A 79 20.44 1.06 -1.19
C ILE A 79 19.04 0.47 -1.03
N ILE A 80 18.58 -0.27 -2.05
CA ILE A 80 17.44 -1.17 -1.95
C ILE A 80 17.98 -2.59 -2.03
N THR A 81 17.51 -3.47 -1.15
CA THR A 81 17.85 -4.89 -1.15
C THR A 81 16.58 -5.71 -1.03
N ASP A 82 16.65 -6.98 -1.41
CA ASP A 82 15.65 -7.96 -1.01
C ASP A 82 15.71 -8.18 0.52
N ALA A 83 14.57 -8.54 1.11
CA ALA A 83 14.45 -8.94 2.51
C ALA A 83 13.82 -10.34 2.61
N PRO A 84 13.97 -11.03 3.75
CA PRO A 84 13.30 -12.30 3.99
C PRO A 84 11.79 -12.25 3.70
N GLY A 85 11.30 -13.30 3.04
CA GLY A 85 9.88 -13.40 2.69
C GLY A 85 8.99 -13.53 3.91
N GLY A 86 7.77 -13.02 3.84
CA GLY A 86 6.82 -13.19 4.93
C GLY A 86 5.53 -12.42 4.77
N VAL A 87 4.81 -12.35 5.88
CA VAL A 87 3.65 -11.48 6.10
C VAL A 87 4.06 -10.45 7.14
N PHE A 88 3.64 -9.22 6.95
CA PHE A 88 4.02 -8.12 7.84
C PHE A 88 2.80 -7.54 8.54
N ILE A 89 3.03 -6.90 9.68
CA ILE A 89 2.03 -6.08 10.37
C ILE A 89 2.58 -4.67 10.43
N LEU A 90 1.83 -3.71 9.90
CA LEU A 90 2.11 -2.30 10.07
C LEU A 90 1.21 -1.76 11.18
N LYS A 91 1.86 -1.21 12.21
CA LYS A 91 1.23 -0.49 13.32
C LYS A 91 1.49 0.99 13.16
N GLN A 92 0.44 1.81 13.11
CA GLN A 92 0.49 3.27 13.01
C GLN A 92 -0.06 3.87 14.29
N ASN A 93 0.70 4.74 14.95
CA ASN A 93 0.21 5.61 16.01
C ASN A 93 0.16 7.03 15.47
N PHE A 94 -0.96 7.71 15.62
CA PHE A 94 -1.17 9.04 15.05
C PHE A 94 -2.09 9.88 15.93
N MET A 95 -2.06 11.19 15.71
CA MET A 95 -2.99 12.13 16.34
C MET A 95 -3.97 12.67 15.32
N LEU A 96 -5.21 12.90 15.77
CA LEU A 96 -6.24 13.59 15.01
C LEU A 96 -7.09 14.37 16.00
N GLU A 97 -7.23 15.69 15.80
CA GLU A 97 -8.01 16.59 16.67
C GLU A 97 -7.69 16.39 18.17
N GLY A 98 -6.39 16.31 18.51
CA GLY A 98 -5.91 16.10 19.88
C GLY A 98 -6.04 14.67 20.44
N LYS A 99 -6.82 13.78 19.81
CA LYS A 99 -6.97 12.38 20.23
C LYS A 99 -5.89 11.49 19.62
N LYS A 100 -5.34 10.57 20.43
CA LYS A 100 -4.39 9.54 19.99
C LYS A 100 -5.13 8.33 19.46
N TYR A 101 -4.68 7.85 18.31
CA TYR A 101 -5.20 6.66 17.65
C TYR A 101 -4.09 5.67 17.35
N ARG A 102 -4.48 4.40 17.23
CA ARG A 102 -3.58 3.31 16.89
C ARG A 102 -4.26 2.35 15.91
N ARG A 103 -3.72 2.25 14.69
CA ARG A 103 -4.19 1.31 13.68
C ARG A 103 -3.18 0.19 13.50
N MET A 104 -3.66 -1.04 13.37
CA MET A 104 -2.84 -2.19 12.99
C MET A 104 -3.49 -2.90 11.80
N GLY A 105 -2.66 -3.36 10.88
CA GLY A 105 -3.12 -4.14 9.75
C GLY A 105 -2.03 -5.00 9.15
N VAL A 106 -2.46 -6.01 8.40
CA VAL A 106 -1.61 -7.03 7.80
C VAL A 106 -1.22 -6.59 6.40
N VAL A 107 0.08 -6.58 6.09
CA VAL A 107 0.60 -6.42 4.74
C VAL A 107 0.94 -7.80 4.17
N ALA A 108 0.32 -8.15 3.05
CA ALA A 108 0.49 -9.43 2.38
C ALA A 108 0.45 -9.25 0.85
N ARG A 109 0.79 -10.33 0.13
CA ARG A 109 0.61 -10.41 -1.31
C ARG A 109 -0.76 -11.00 -1.62
N LEU A 110 -1.59 -10.24 -2.32
CA LEU A 110 -2.83 -10.68 -2.91
C LEU A 110 -2.52 -11.30 -4.27
N ASP A 111 -2.96 -12.53 -4.46
CA ASP A 111 -3.04 -13.20 -5.74
C ASP A 111 -4.43 -12.90 -6.35
N TRP A 112 -4.48 -11.98 -7.32
CA TRP A 112 -5.75 -11.56 -7.89
C TRP A 112 -6.31 -12.63 -8.85
N SER A 113 -5.45 -13.40 -9.55
CA SER A 113 -5.91 -14.41 -10.52
C SER A 113 -6.65 -15.55 -9.82
N GLY A 114 -6.23 -15.90 -8.60
CA GLY A 114 -6.93 -16.86 -7.74
C GLY A 114 -8.08 -16.27 -6.90
N THR A 115 -8.30 -14.96 -6.93
CA THR A 115 -9.30 -14.28 -6.09
C THR A 115 -10.65 -14.16 -6.82
N SER A 116 -11.73 -14.56 -6.14
CA SER A 116 -13.09 -14.35 -6.65
C SER A 116 -13.43 -12.85 -6.71
N GLY A 117 -14.07 -12.42 -7.81
CA GLY A 117 -14.43 -11.02 -8.06
C GLY A 117 -15.30 -10.38 -6.97
N GLU A 118 -16.04 -11.17 -6.19
CA GLU A 118 -16.88 -10.70 -5.09
C GLU A 118 -16.13 -10.51 -3.76
N SER A 119 -14.88 -10.96 -3.69
CA SER A 119 -14.10 -10.91 -2.43
C SER A 119 -13.55 -9.51 -2.14
N ILE A 120 -13.46 -8.64 -3.15
CA ILE A 120 -13.00 -7.26 -3.04
C ILE A 120 -14.02 -6.33 -3.68
N ILE A 121 -14.70 -5.56 -2.84
CA ILE A 121 -15.78 -4.66 -3.21
C ILE A 121 -15.22 -3.23 -3.29
N PRO A 122 -15.32 -2.55 -4.45
CA PRO A 122 -15.05 -1.12 -4.51
C PRO A 122 -16.15 -0.37 -3.75
N HIS A 123 -15.82 0.68 -2.99
CA HIS A 123 -16.85 1.55 -2.42
C HIS A 123 -17.15 2.78 -3.30
N GLU A 124 -16.33 3.06 -4.30
CA GLU A 124 -16.55 4.16 -5.25
C GLU A 124 -16.10 3.83 -6.69
N LYS A 125 -16.55 4.64 -7.66
CA LYS A 125 -16.10 4.59 -9.05
C LYS A 125 -14.74 5.31 -9.23
N THR A 126 -13.90 4.80 -10.14
CA THR A 126 -12.57 5.39 -10.46
C THR A 126 -12.61 6.27 -11.72
N TYR A 127 -11.76 7.30 -11.79
CA TYR A 127 -11.70 8.24 -12.93
C TYR A 127 -10.60 7.87 -13.96
N ARG A 128 -10.70 8.35 -15.21
CA ARG A 128 -9.79 7.99 -16.33
C ARG A 128 -8.38 8.63 -16.27
N LYS A 129 -8.26 9.92 -15.92
CA LYS A 129 -7.00 10.69 -16.05
C LYS A 129 -5.83 10.17 -15.19
N HIS A 130 -6.08 9.74 -13.96
CA HIS A 130 -5.03 9.18 -13.08
C HIS A 130 -4.55 7.79 -13.49
N ARG A 131 -5.23 7.13 -14.43
CA ARG A 131 -4.90 5.77 -14.87
C ARG A 131 -3.73 5.73 -15.82
N VAL A 132 -3.69 6.63 -16.80
CA VAL A 132 -2.65 6.64 -17.86
C VAL A 132 -1.26 6.89 -17.27
N ASP A 133 -1.16 7.87 -16.36
CA ASP A 133 0.10 8.20 -15.68
C ASP A 133 0.65 7.00 -14.90
N ARG A 134 -0.21 6.34 -14.12
CA ARG A 134 0.17 5.17 -13.33
C ARG A 134 0.46 3.94 -14.19
N SER A 135 -0.27 3.77 -15.29
CA SER A 135 -0.07 2.70 -16.24
C SER A 135 1.32 2.80 -16.87
N ARG A 136 1.73 4.00 -17.32
CA ARG A 136 3.06 4.27 -17.88
C ARG A 136 4.18 4.00 -16.87
N LEU A 137 3.99 4.37 -15.60
CA LEU A 137 4.97 4.04 -14.55
C LEU A 137 5.11 2.52 -14.39
N LEU A 138 4.01 1.79 -14.23
CA LEU A 138 4.05 0.34 -14.00
C LEU A 138 4.59 -0.44 -15.19
N GLN A 139 4.40 0.05 -16.43
CA GLN A 139 5.02 -0.54 -17.62
C GLN A 139 6.55 -0.39 -17.63
N LYS A 140 7.09 0.71 -17.07
CA LYS A 140 8.55 0.91 -16.96
C LYS A 140 9.14 0.33 -15.68
N LEU A 141 8.35 0.25 -14.61
CA LEU A 141 8.76 -0.18 -13.28
C LEU A 141 7.63 -0.98 -12.63
N PRO A 142 7.52 -2.30 -12.89
CA PRO A 142 6.42 -3.15 -12.45
C PRO A 142 6.52 -3.52 -10.96
N LEU A 143 6.51 -2.50 -10.09
CA LEU A 143 6.54 -2.64 -8.63
C LEU A 143 5.38 -1.89 -7.96
N ASN A 144 4.85 -2.48 -6.90
CA ASN A 144 4.01 -1.79 -5.94
C ASN A 144 4.86 -1.14 -4.85
N PHE A 145 4.88 0.19 -4.82
CA PHE A 145 5.54 0.96 -3.76
C PHE A 145 4.65 1.24 -2.55
N SER A 146 3.34 1.02 -2.69
CA SER A 146 2.34 1.31 -1.67
C SER A 146 1.19 0.32 -1.79
N PRO A 147 0.68 -0.21 -0.66
CA PRO A 147 -0.35 -1.23 -0.71
C PRO A 147 -1.70 -0.67 -1.19
N VAL A 148 -2.55 -1.55 -1.73
CA VAL A 148 -3.99 -1.31 -1.77
C VAL A 148 -4.52 -1.49 -0.34
N PHE A 149 -5.24 -0.48 0.16
CA PHE A 149 -5.78 -0.51 1.51
C PHE A 149 -7.14 -1.18 1.48
N LEU A 150 -7.23 -2.36 2.07
CA LEU A 150 -8.45 -3.13 2.25
C LEU A 150 -8.92 -3.08 3.71
N ILE A 151 -10.23 -3.07 3.90
CA ILE A 151 -10.87 -3.11 5.22
C ILE A 151 -11.94 -4.20 5.28
N THR A 152 -12.08 -4.81 6.45
CA THR A 152 -13.13 -5.77 6.79
C THR A 152 -13.43 -5.66 8.30
N GLU A 153 -14.32 -6.48 8.84
CA GLU A 153 -14.61 -6.50 10.28
C GLU A 153 -14.31 -7.85 10.95
N GLY A 154 -14.11 -7.81 12.26
CA GLY A 154 -13.89 -8.99 13.09
C GLY A 154 -12.53 -9.64 12.85
N VAL A 155 -11.50 -8.87 12.52
CA VAL A 155 -10.11 -9.34 12.31
C VAL A 155 -9.13 -8.82 13.36
N SER A 156 -9.48 -7.76 14.10
CA SER A 156 -8.58 -7.05 15.03
C SER A 156 -7.93 -7.99 16.05
N GLY A 157 -8.70 -8.91 16.65
CA GLY A 157 -8.18 -9.89 17.62
C GLY A 157 -7.10 -10.81 17.05
N ARG A 158 -7.31 -11.32 15.82
CA ARG A 158 -6.33 -12.21 15.15
C ARG A 158 -5.06 -11.45 14.76
N ILE A 159 -5.19 -10.20 14.29
CA ILE A 159 -4.06 -9.34 13.94
C ILE A 159 -3.25 -9.00 15.19
N LYS A 160 -3.91 -8.62 16.30
CA LYS A 160 -3.25 -8.32 17.59
C LYS A 160 -2.50 -9.53 18.14
N LYS A 161 -3.10 -10.74 18.06
CA LYS A 161 -2.44 -11.99 18.46
C LYS A 161 -1.18 -12.26 17.63
N ALA A 162 -1.26 -12.11 16.30
CA ALA A 162 -0.10 -12.28 15.43
C ALA A 162 0.99 -11.22 15.69
N ALA A 163 0.60 -9.99 16.00
CA ALA A 163 1.53 -8.90 16.30
C ALA A 163 2.31 -9.11 17.61
N ALA A 164 1.73 -9.78 18.60
CA ALA A 164 2.35 -10.02 19.91
C ALA A 164 3.65 -10.84 19.81
N SER A 165 3.75 -11.74 18.83
CA SER A 165 4.93 -12.57 18.58
C SER A 165 5.77 -12.09 17.39
N ALA A 166 5.43 -10.93 16.80
CA ALA A 166 6.06 -10.46 15.57
C ALA A 166 7.38 -9.72 15.82
N LEU A 167 8.33 -9.91 14.90
CA LEU A 167 9.67 -9.33 14.99
C LEU A 167 9.70 -7.92 14.39
N LYS A 168 10.26 -6.95 15.10
CA LYS A 168 10.34 -5.56 14.62
C LYS A 168 11.39 -5.41 13.50
N GLU A 169 10.91 -5.08 12.31
CA GLU A 169 11.72 -4.89 11.09
C GLU A 169 12.14 -3.43 10.90
N ALA A 170 11.18 -2.50 11.00
CA ALA A 170 11.41 -1.10 10.67
C ALA A 170 10.54 -0.15 11.48
N VAL A 171 10.92 1.12 11.52
CA VAL A 171 10.11 2.23 12.03
C VAL A 171 10.09 3.37 11.03
N TYR A 172 9.12 4.26 11.16
CA TYR A 172 9.18 5.58 10.54
C TYR A 172 8.45 6.62 11.37
N SER A 173 8.78 7.88 11.10
CA SER A 173 8.09 9.07 11.57
C SER A 173 7.72 9.94 10.39
N ALA A 174 6.48 10.42 10.40
CA ALA A 174 5.94 11.43 9.50
C ALA A 174 5.22 12.50 10.37
N PRO A 175 4.92 13.69 9.83
CA PRO A 175 4.17 14.70 10.58
C PRO A 175 2.88 14.12 11.18
N GLY A 176 2.78 14.12 12.52
CA GLY A 176 1.62 13.61 13.26
C GLY A 176 1.49 12.08 13.36
N GLU A 177 2.46 11.31 12.87
CA GLU A 177 2.35 9.85 12.76
C GLU A 177 3.70 9.13 13.00
N LYS A 178 3.65 8.01 13.73
CA LYS A 178 4.77 7.07 13.85
C LYS A 178 4.32 5.66 13.48
N GLY A 179 5.07 5.00 12.62
CA GLY A 179 4.82 3.62 12.21
C GLY A 179 5.88 2.65 12.70
N VAL A 180 5.46 1.41 12.95
CA VAL A 180 6.34 0.27 13.21
C VAL A 180 5.90 -0.88 12.33
N LEU A 181 6.85 -1.43 11.57
CA LEU A 181 6.67 -2.61 10.76
C LEU A 181 7.20 -3.84 11.50
N TYR A 182 6.39 -4.88 11.56
CA TYR A 182 6.74 -6.16 12.15
C TYR A 182 6.63 -7.27 11.10
N ARG A 183 7.50 -8.28 11.15
CA ARG A 183 7.37 -9.53 10.39
C ARG A 183 6.71 -10.58 11.28
N VAL A 184 5.64 -11.19 10.78
CA VAL A 184 4.90 -12.25 11.46
C VAL A 184 5.74 -13.54 11.46
N PRO A 185 5.82 -14.29 12.57
CA PRO A 185 6.51 -15.58 12.59
C PRO A 185 5.90 -16.56 11.58
N ASP A 186 6.73 -17.30 10.86
CA ASP A 186 6.30 -18.17 9.76
C ASP A 186 5.26 -19.21 10.21
N ILE A 187 5.35 -19.71 11.45
CA ILE A 187 4.38 -20.64 12.03
C ILE A 187 2.95 -20.07 12.14
N LEU A 188 2.79 -18.74 12.26
CA LEU A 188 1.48 -18.09 12.35
C LEU A 188 0.92 -17.70 10.98
N VAL A 189 1.76 -17.66 9.94
CA VAL A 189 1.41 -17.15 8.61
C VAL A 189 0.24 -17.92 7.96
N PRO A 190 0.25 -19.26 7.85
CA PRO A 190 -0.82 -20.00 7.19
C PRO A 190 -2.19 -19.76 7.85
N GLY A 191 -2.23 -19.82 9.19
CA GLY A 191 -3.46 -19.63 9.97
C GLY A 191 -3.98 -18.20 9.98
N LEU A 192 -3.12 -17.19 9.75
CA LEU A 192 -3.53 -15.80 9.57
C LEU A 192 -4.08 -15.56 8.16
N LEU A 193 -3.37 -16.03 7.12
CA LEU A 193 -3.79 -15.84 5.73
C LEU A 193 -5.07 -16.60 5.40
N SER A 194 -5.23 -17.83 5.89
CA SER A 194 -6.46 -18.62 5.70
C SER A 194 -7.68 -17.92 6.33
N PHE A 195 -7.52 -17.41 7.57
CA PHE A 195 -8.58 -16.66 8.25
C PHE A 195 -9.00 -15.39 7.49
N LEU A 196 -8.03 -14.63 6.98
CA LEU A 196 -8.31 -13.45 6.16
C LEU A 196 -8.91 -13.84 4.79
N GLY A 197 -8.46 -14.94 4.20
CA GLY A 197 -8.93 -15.44 2.90
C GLY A 197 -10.42 -15.77 2.84
N GLY A 198 -11.02 -16.11 3.99
CA GLY A 198 -12.44 -16.39 4.15
C GLY A 198 -13.36 -15.16 4.26
N LYS A 199 -12.81 -13.94 4.20
CA LYS A 199 -13.60 -12.70 4.35
C LYS A 199 -13.81 -11.96 3.02
N LYS A 200 -14.80 -11.08 3.01
CA LYS A 200 -14.97 -10.04 1.99
C LYS A 200 -14.33 -8.73 2.48
N PHE A 201 -13.90 -7.90 1.53
CA PHE A 201 -13.17 -6.67 1.81
C PHE A 201 -13.73 -5.50 1.02
N VAL A 202 -13.70 -4.32 1.62
CA VAL A 202 -13.91 -3.05 0.92
C VAL A 202 -12.56 -2.40 0.64
N ILE A 203 -12.37 -1.82 -0.54
CA ILE A 203 -11.16 -1.05 -0.85
C ILE A 203 -11.25 0.30 -0.17
N ALA A 204 -10.56 0.54 0.93
CA ALA A 204 -10.49 1.86 1.57
C ALA A 204 -9.69 2.88 0.73
N ASP A 205 -8.58 2.45 0.13
CA ASP A 205 -7.71 3.33 -0.65
C ASP A 205 -6.95 2.53 -1.72
N GLY A 206 -6.61 3.18 -2.83
CA GLY A 206 -5.84 2.55 -3.90
C GLY A 206 -6.68 1.90 -4.99
N HIS A 207 -7.92 2.32 -5.21
CA HIS A 207 -8.74 1.86 -6.34
C HIS A 207 -8.02 1.98 -7.69
N HIS A 208 -7.31 3.09 -7.93
CA HIS A 208 -6.49 3.26 -9.13
C HIS A 208 -5.32 2.27 -9.17
N ARG A 209 -4.68 1.98 -8.03
CA ARG A 209 -3.56 1.02 -7.96
C ARG A 209 -4.02 -0.39 -8.31
N LEU A 210 -5.15 -0.83 -7.74
CA LEU A 210 -5.77 -2.12 -8.07
C LEU A 210 -6.12 -2.19 -9.56
N ARG A 211 -6.87 -1.20 -10.06
CA ARG A 211 -7.37 -1.21 -11.42
C ARG A 211 -6.25 -1.19 -12.47
N VAL A 212 -5.28 -0.28 -12.32
CA VAL A 212 -4.19 -0.13 -13.28
C VAL A 212 -3.31 -1.38 -13.29
N SER A 213 -3.08 -2.01 -12.13
CA SER A 213 -2.32 -3.27 -12.09
C SER A 213 -3.08 -4.37 -12.82
N LYS A 214 -4.40 -4.49 -12.63
CA LYS A 214 -5.20 -5.44 -13.39
C LYS A 214 -5.15 -5.15 -14.89
N GLU A 215 -5.44 -3.92 -15.31
CA GLU A 215 -5.49 -3.53 -16.73
C GLU A 215 -4.14 -3.74 -17.45
N ASN A 216 -3.01 -3.43 -16.80
CA ASN A 216 -1.68 -3.58 -17.42
C ASN A 216 -1.18 -5.03 -17.54
N PHE A 217 -1.71 -5.93 -16.72
CA PHE A 217 -1.14 -7.27 -16.54
C PHE A 217 -2.19 -8.38 -16.69
N THR A 218 -3.41 -8.05 -17.13
CA THR A 218 -4.41 -9.04 -17.54
C THR A 218 -3.84 -9.85 -18.70
N GLY A 219 -3.73 -11.17 -18.52
CA GLY A 219 -3.19 -12.10 -19.53
C GLY A 219 -1.71 -12.46 -19.37
N ASP A 220 -0.99 -11.86 -18.42
CA ASP A 220 0.36 -12.28 -18.04
C ASP A 220 0.28 -13.14 -16.76
N PRO A 221 0.43 -14.48 -16.84
CA PRO A 221 0.31 -15.37 -15.68
C PRO A 221 1.36 -15.09 -14.58
N SER A 222 2.52 -14.53 -14.96
CA SER A 222 3.55 -14.14 -14.00
C SER A 222 3.14 -12.89 -13.22
N ALA A 223 2.19 -12.10 -13.73
CA ALA A 223 1.79 -10.80 -13.22
C ALA A 223 0.38 -10.86 -12.59
N GLY A 224 0.28 -11.61 -11.49
CA GLY A 224 -0.96 -11.85 -10.76
C GLY A 224 -1.08 -11.14 -9.42
N PHE A 225 -0.09 -10.33 -9.03
CA PHE A 225 0.11 -9.99 -7.62
C PHE A 225 -0.02 -8.52 -7.28
N LEU A 226 -0.56 -8.27 -6.08
CA LEU A 226 -0.70 -6.95 -5.51
C LEU A 226 -0.31 -6.93 -4.05
N MET A 227 0.44 -5.91 -3.63
CA MET A 227 0.65 -5.66 -2.21
C MET A 227 -0.62 -5.04 -1.61
N VAL A 228 -1.16 -5.67 -0.57
CA VAL A 228 -2.35 -5.18 0.16
C VAL A 228 -2.02 -4.91 1.61
N TYR A 229 -2.74 -3.97 2.22
CA TYR A 229 -2.78 -3.76 3.66
C TYR A 229 -4.22 -3.95 4.12
N ILE A 230 -4.43 -4.83 5.09
CA ILE A 230 -5.76 -5.23 5.58
C ILE A 230 -5.90 -4.79 7.03
N CYS A 231 -6.89 -3.96 7.35
CA CYS A 231 -7.22 -3.67 8.75
C CYS A 231 -8.70 -3.85 9.07
N ASP A 232 -9.00 -3.86 10.37
CA ASP A 232 -10.36 -3.93 10.87
C ASP A 232 -11.00 -2.54 10.88
N PHE A 233 -12.09 -2.33 10.15
CA PHE A 233 -12.78 -1.04 10.21
C PHE A 233 -13.57 -0.86 11.50
N SER A 234 -13.91 -1.93 12.24
CA SER A 234 -14.58 -1.78 13.54
C SER A 234 -13.65 -1.22 14.61
N ASP A 235 -12.32 -1.39 14.48
CA ASP A 235 -11.33 -0.85 15.40
C ASP A 235 -11.29 0.70 15.34
N GLU A 236 -11.23 1.37 16.51
CA GLU A 236 -11.18 2.85 16.59
C GLU A 236 -10.00 3.44 15.79
N GLY A 237 -8.90 2.69 15.63
CA GLY A 237 -7.76 3.11 14.82
C GLY A 237 -8.04 3.22 13.33
N CYS A 238 -9.10 2.58 12.82
CA CYS A 238 -9.54 2.75 11.43
C CYS A 238 -10.43 3.99 11.33
N VAL A 239 -9.78 5.16 11.26
CA VAL A 239 -10.48 6.43 11.14
C VAL A 239 -10.91 6.66 9.69
N ILE A 240 -12.21 6.91 9.52
CA ILE A 240 -12.87 7.18 8.24
C ILE A 240 -13.55 8.54 8.38
N LEU A 241 -13.10 9.51 7.60
CA LEU A 241 -13.60 10.88 7.65
C LEU A 241 -14.42 11.18 6.39
N SER A 242 -15.25 12.21 6.45
CA SER A 242 -15.86 12.81 5.27
C SER A 242 -14.76 13.33 4.36
N HIS A 243 -14.82 13.00 3.07
CA HIS A 243 -13.88 13.55 2.10
C HIS A 243 -14.02 15.07 1.93
N ALA A 244 -15.21 15.63 2.21
CA ALA A 244 -15.50 17.04 1.99
C ALA A 244 -14.64 17.94 2.91
N ASP A 245 -14.55 17.59 4.19
CA ASP A 245 -13.83 18.38 5.21
C ASP A 245 -12.57 17.70 5.75
N ARG A 246 -12.43 16.38 5.57
CA ARG A 246 -11.36 15.53 6.12
C ARG A 246 -11.21 15.67 7.64
N LYS A 247 -12.32 15.93 8.32
CA LYS A 247 -12.39 16.14 9.78
C LYS A 247 -13.54 15.37 10.41
N THR A 248 -14.71 15.38 9.78
CA THR A 248 -15.93 14.78 10.33
C THR A 248 -15.87 13.26 10.22
N PRO A 249 -15.88 12.50 11.34
CA PRO A 249 -15.94 11.04 11.28
C PRO A 249 -17.22 10.54 10.63
N LEU A 250 -17.10 9.53 9.76
CA LEU A 250 -18.26 8.85 9.18
C LEU A 250 -18.68 7.66 10.04
N ASP A 251 -19.99 7.40 10.06
CA ASP A 251 -20.53 6.19 10.64
C ASP A 251 -20.04 4.95 9.85
N LYS A 252 -19.39 4.04 10.57
CA LYS A 252 -18.87 2.77 10.06
C LYS A 252 -19.97 1.83 9.56
N ASN A 253 -21.23 2.04 9.98
CA ASN A 253 -22.37 1.30 9.44
C ASN A 253 -22.53 1.48 7.93
N VAL A 254 -22.12 2.63 7.38
CA VAL A 254 -22.12 2.83 5.92
C VAL A 254 -21.18 1.86 5.22
N ILE A 255 -19.98 1.61 5.78
CA ILE A 255 -19.04 0.62 5.25
C ILE A 255 -19.56 -0.80 5.45
N ARG A 256 -20.18 -1.08 6.60
CA ARG A 256 -20.80 -2.37 6.88
C ARG A 256 -21.90 -2.69 5.85
N GLU A 257 -22.68 -1.70 5.44
CA GLU A 257 -23.71 -1.85 4.41
C GLU A 257 -23.12 -2.09 3.02
N VAL A 258 -22.03 -1.39 2.65
CA VAL A 258 -21.28 -1.67 1.41
C VAL A 258 -20.76 -3.11 1.40
N LEU A 259 -20.23 -3.59 2.52
CA LEU A 259 -19.71 -4.96 2.63
C LEU A 259 -20.82 -6.01 2.49
N LYS A 260 -22.02 -5.73 3.02
CA LYS A 260 -23.19 -6.63 2.94
C LYS A 260 -23.83 -6.64 1.55
N THR A 261 -24.06 -5.48 0.97
CA THR A 261 -24.89 -5.33 -0.25
C THR A 261 -24.08 -5.21 -1.53
N GLY A 262 -22.80 -4.83 -1.45
CA GLY A 262 -22.01 -4.45 -2.62
C GLY A 262 -22.40 -3.09 -3.23
N LYS A 263 -23.35 -2.36 -2.64
CA LYS A 263 -23.82 -1.08 -3.17
C LYS A 263 -22.74 -0.02 -3.03
N LEU A 264 -22.43 0.67 -4.13
CA LEU A 264 -21.40 1.72 -4.16
C LEU A 264 -21.87 2.96 -3.40
N MET A 265 -20.93 3.61 -2.70
CA MET A 265 -21.11 4.95 -2.16
C MET A 265 -20.95 6.01 -3.24
N LYS A 266 -21.43 7.23 -2.96
CA LYS A 266 -21.09 8.40 -3.78
C LYS A 266 -19.57 8.56 -3.81
N GLN A 267 -19.04 8.91 -4.98
CA GLN A 267 -17.61 9.13 -5.16
C GLN A 267 -17.10 10.25 -4.24
N LYS A 268 -15.85 10.13 -3.77
CA LYS A 268 -15.21 11.12 -2.89
C LYS A 268 -16.11 11.46 -1.70
N SER A 269 -16.64 10.42 -1.06
CA SER A 269 -17.41 10.53 0.19
C SER A 269 -16.54 10.24 1.41
N THR A 270 -15.54 9.36 1.27
CA THR A 270 -14.70 8.89 2.38
C THR A 270 -13.25 9.36 2.25
N PHE A 271 -12.62 9.58 3.40
CA PHE A 271 -11.20 9.88 3.54
C PHE A 271 -10.61 9.07 4.70
N PHE A 272 -9.83 8.06 4.36
CA PHE A 272 -9.16 7.21 5.35
C PHE A 272 -7.87 7.86 5.85
N TRP A 273 -7.75 7.98 7.18
CA TRP A 273 -6.62 8.62 7.84
C TRP A 273 -5.97 7.71 8.89
N PRO A 274 -4.63 7.74 9.04
CA PRO A 274 -3.67 8.26 8.08
C PRO A 274 -3.65 7.41 6.81
N LYS A 275 -3.03 7.93 5.75
CA LYS A 275 -2.73 7.14 4.55
C LYS A 275 -1.55 6.20 4.83
N LEU A 276 -1.34 5.21 3.98
CA LEU A 276 -0.20 4.28 4.11
C LEU A 276 1.01 4.85 3.37
N PRO A 277 2.20 4.89 3.96
CA PRO A 277 3.38 5.43 3.29
C PRO A 277 3.78 4.56 2.10
N SER A 278 4.38 5.20 1.11
CA SER A 278 5.07 4.55 0.00
C SER A 278 6.52 4.26 0.36
N GLY A 279 7.07 3.14 -0.11
CA GLY A 279 8.47 2.78 -0.02
C GLY A 279 8.89 2.04 1.25
N LEU A 280 7.96 1.75 2.18
CA LEU A 280 8.27 0.98 3.38
C LEU A 280 8.56 -0.50 3.06
N LEU A 281 7.73 -1.08 2.18
CA LEU A 281 7.91 -2.35 1.52
C LEU A 281 7.64 -2.11 0.02
N MET A 282 8.39 -2.76 -0.86
CA MET A 282 8.17 -2.67 -2.31
C MET A 282 8.04 -4.08 -2.88
N HIS A 283 6.98 -4.33 -3.64
CA HIS A 283 6.66 -5.66 -4.12
C HIS A 283 6.68 -5.71 -5.65
N PRO A 284 7.45 -6.62 -6.27
CA PRO A 284 7.33 -6.93 -7.69
C PRO A 284 5.90 -7.37 -8.03
N ILE A 285 5.32 -6.82 -9.10
CA ILE A 285 4.01 -7.26 -9.60
C ILE A 285 4.11 -8.62 -10.28
N LYS A 286 5.25 -8.85 -10.94
CA LYS A 286 5.59 -10.13 -11.55
C LYS A 286 6.27 -11.04 -10.54
N GLU A 287 6.03 -12.33 -10.64
CA GLU A 287 6.93 -13.30 -9.99
C GLU A 287 8.33 -13.05 -10.52
N MET A 288 9.27 -12.92 -9.57
CA MET A 288 10.67 -13.01 -9.92
C MET A 288 10.88 -14.50 -10.22
N SER A 289 11.32 -14.84 -11.43
CA SER A 289 11.77 -16.20 -11.70
C SER A 289 12.79 -16.56 -10.62
N ASP A 290 12.63 -17.73 -10.01
CA ASP A 290 13.56 -18.23 -8.98
C ASP A 290 14.95 -18.58 -9.55
N ASP A 291 15.22 -18.23 -10.81
CA ASP A 291 16.53 -18.33 -11.45
C ASP A 291 17.52 -17.34 -10.81
N LYS A 292 18.13 -17.80 -9.72
CA LYS A 292 19.46 -17.41 -9.26
C LYS A 292 20.37 -18.63 -9.25
#